data_AF-A0A7W8XLR3-F1
#
_entry.id   AF-A0A7W8XLR3-F1
#
_cell.length_a   1.000
_cell.length_b   1.000
_cell.length_c   1.000
_cell.angle_alpha   90.00
_cell.angle_beta   90.00
_cell.angle_gamma   90.00
#
_symmetry.space_group_name_H-M   'P 1'
#
loop_
_entity.id
_entity.type
_entity.pdbx_description
1 polymer ?
#
loop_
_entity_poly.entity_id
_entity_poly.type
_entity_poly.pdbx_seq_one_letter_code
_entity_poly.pdbx_strand_id
1 'polypeptide(L)'
;MNDHIKQDILLKIRQVAATNGGKPPGVARFEATTGVKRHAWQGKIWRNWSDAVVEAGFTPNELQGAWRAEEILRIVADIAKALGKFPTSNDLKYELHQRPNSPDAKTVLAKWNMSDLAFALAEYADRQGENEVSVYARAYAPRQRNRDDDAEKADNSLGYVYMQRHGTDYKIGYTTSLNKRGRQIQIELPQEIELIHSILTDDPTGVEAYWHKRFAAKRTRGEWFRLTKADVTAFKRWSKIW
;
A
#
# COMPACT_ATOMS: atom_id res chain seq x y z
N MET A 1 28.13 30.56 -8.74
CA MET A 1 27.44 29.49 -9.51
C MET A 1 26.03 29.22 -9.00
N ASN A 2 25.81 29.07 -7.68
CA ASN A 2 24.47 28.82 -7.11
C ASN A 2 23.44 29.94 -7.34
N ASP A 3 23.90 31.19 -7.50
CA ASP A 3 23.00 32.34 -7.66
C ASP A 3 22.19 32.31 -8.98
N HIS A 4 22.82 31.95 -10.11
CA HIS A 4 22.11 31.81 -11.38
C HIS A 4 21.07 30.69 -11.37
N ILE A 5 21.39 29.56 -10.73
CA ILE A 5 20.46 28.42 -10.58
C ILE A 5 19.29 28.81 -9.67
N LYS A 6 19.59 29.56 -8.60
CA LYS A 6 18.58 30.10 -7.69
C LYS A 6 17.59 31.02 -8.42
N GLN A 7 18.09 31.98 -9.20
CA GLN A 7 17.26 32.90 -9.99
C GLN A 7 16.41 32.15 -11.03
N ASP A 8 16.98 31.15 -11.72
CA ASP A 8 16.24 30.31 -12.67
C ASP A 8 15.07 29.57 -12.00
N ILE A 9 15.30 28.99 -10.80
CA ILE A 9 14.25 28.28 -10.06
C ILE A 9 13.17 29.25 -9.57
N LEU A 10 13.53 30.44 -9.07
CA LEU A 10 12.56 31.45 -8.64
C LEU A 10 11.67 31.92 -9.80
N LEU A 11 12.27 32.15 -10.98
CA LEU A 11 11.51 32.50 -12.19
C LEU A 11 10.55 31.39 -12.60
N LYS A 12 11.00 30.13 -12.57
CA LYS A 12 10.15 28.97 -12.88
C LYS A 12 9.00 28.82 -11.88
N ILE A 13 9.24 29.07 -10.58
CA ILE A 13 8.17 29.05 -9.57
C ILE A 13 7.10 30.09 -9.92
N ARG A 14 7.50 31.32 -10.27
CA ARG A 14 6.58 32.40 -10.67
C ARG A 14 5.81 32.06 -11.95
N GLN A 15 6.47 31.48 -12.95
CA GLN A 15 5.82 31.06 -14.20
C GLN A 15 4.75 30.00 -13.95
N VAL A 16 5.08 28.95 -13.19
CA VAL A 16 4.11 27.88 -12.87
C VAL A 16 2.96 28.41 -12.02
N ALA A 17 3.24 29.34 -11.09
CA ALA A 17 2.20 29.99 -10.30
C ALA A 17 1.24 30.80 -11.16
N ALA A 18 1.75 31.54 -12.15
CA ALA A 18 0.92 32.30 -13.09
C ALA A 18 -0.04 31.39 -13.89
N THR A 19 0.43 30.22 -14.33
CA THR A 19 -0.42 29.22 -15.01
C THR A 19 -1.45 28.58 -14.08
N ASN A 20 -1.21 28.60 -12.77
CA ASN A 20 -2.05 27.95 -11.75
C ASN A 20 -2.92 28.94 -10.96
N GLY A 21 -3.32 30.05 -11.59
CA GLY A 21 -4.19 31.06 -10.98
C GLY A 21 -3.55 31.83 -9.83
N GLY A 22 -2.23 32.05 -9.90
CA GLY A 22 -1.46 32.80 -8.90
C GLY A 22 -1.01 31.99 -7.68
N LYS A 23 -1.28 30.68 -7.63
CA LYS A 23 -0.88 29.81 -6.52
C LYS A 23 0.44 29.08 -6.78
N PRO A 24 1.41 29.13 -5.86
CA PRO A 24 2.70 28.47 -6.05
C PRO A 24 2.53 26.94 -6.17
N PRO A 25 3.33 26.26 -7.01
CA PRO A 25 3.26 24.81 -7.15
C PRO A 25 3.81 24.09 -5.91
N GLY A 26 3.24 22.93 -5.59
CA GLY A 26 3.91 21.96 -4.71
C GLY A 26 5.10 21.28 -5.40
N VAL A 27 6.00 20.68 -4.61
CA VAL A 27 7.26 20.08 -5.11
C VAL A 27 7.04 19.12 -6.27
N ALA A 28 6.11 18.15 -6.13
CA ALA A 28 5.87 17.15 -7.17
C ALA A 28 5.39 17.77 -8.50
N ARG A 29 4.54 18.80 -8.43
CA ARG A 29 4.04 19.51 -9.61
C ARG A 29 5.13 20.35 -10.25
N PHE A 30 5.95 21.03 -9.45
CA PHE A 30 7.10 21.77 -9.96
C PHE A 30 8.11 20.86 -10.67
N GLU A 31 8.43 19.69 -10.07
CA GLU A 31 9.32 18.69 -10.68
C GLU A 31 8.74 18.16 -12.01
N ALA A 32 7.43 17.90 -12.07
CA ALA A 32 6.76 17.43 -13.28
C ALA A 32 6.73 18.48 -14.41
N THR A 33 6.51 19.75 -14.08
CA THR A 33 6.38 20.83 -15.07
C THR A 33 7.73 21.36 -15.55
N THR A 34 8.73 21.42 -14.67
CA THR A 34 10.01 22.10 -14.97
C THR A 34 11.19 21.14 -15.13
N GLY A 35 11.03 19.88 -14.75
CA GLY A 35 12.11 18.87 -14.74
C GLY A 35 13.17 19.07 -13.65
N VAL A 36 13.13 20.19 -12.90
CA VAL A 36 14.11 20.50 -11.85
C VAL A 36 13.88 19.60 -10.64
N LYS A 37 14.79 18.65 -10.41
CA LYS A 37 14.71 17.67 -9.32
C LYS A 37 15.04 18.28 -7.95
N ARG A 38 14.49 17.71 -6.87
CA ARG A 38 14.77 18.10 -5.46
C ARG A 38 16.25 18.30 -5.14
N HIS A 39 17.12 17.37 -5.57
CA HIS A 39 18.56 17.43 -5.26
C HIS A 39 19.31 18.61 -5.90
N ALA A 40 18.69 19.32 -6.85
CA ALA A 40 19.25 20.52 -7.46
C ALA A 40 19.24 21.72 -6.50
N TRP A 41 18.26 21.78 -5.59
CA TRP A 41 18.05 22.93 -4.71
C TRP A 41 18.02 22.58 -3.22
N GLN A 42 17.54 21.39 -2.85
CA GLN A 42 17.38 20.97 -1.45
C GLN A 42 18.74 20.86 -0.77
N GLY A 43 18.93 21.61 0.32
CA GLY A 43 20.18 21.66 1.09
C GLY A 43 21.32 22.43 0.41
N LYS A 44 21.15 22.88 -0.83
CA LYS A 44 22.15 23.67 -1.59
C LYS A 44 21.77 25.15 -1.69
N ILE A 45 20.49 25.40 -1.97
CA ILE A 45 19.93 26.74 -2.15
C ILE A 45 18.92 27.02 -1.04
N TRP A 46 17.97 26.10 -0.81
CA TRP A 46 16.95 26.21 0.23
C TRP A 46 16.92 24.96 1.12
N ARG A 47 16.51 25.11 2.38
CA ARG A 47 16.40 23.98 3.34
C ARG A 47 15.18 23.13 3.03
N ASN A 48 14.05 23.78 2.76
CA ASN A 48 12.79 23.16 2.36
C ASN A 48 12.14 23.93 1.19
N TRP A 49 11.08 23.37 0.61
CA TRP A 49 10.38 24.00 -0.51
C TRP A 49 9.65 25.28 -0.11
N SER A 50 9.17 25.38 1.14
CA SER A 50 8.48 26.57 1.64
C SER A 50 9.40 27.80 1.59
N ASP A 51 10.68 27.65 1.92
CA ASP A 51 11.66 28.74 1.80
C ASP A 51 11.77 29.27 0.35
N ALA A 52 11.79 28.36 -0.64
CA ALA A 52 11.83 28.72 -2.06
C ALA A 52 10.57 29.46 -2.52
N VAL A 53 9.40 29.06 -1.98
CA VAL A 53 8.11 29.68 -2.28
C VAL A 53 7.99 31.07 -1.64
N VAL A 54 8.43 31.22 -0.37
CA VAL A 54 8.51 32.53 0.31
C VAL A 54 9.40 33.48 -0.47
N GLU A 55 10.59 33.02 -0.85
CA GLU A 55 11.55 33.85 -1.56
C GLU A 55 11.10 34.19 -2.99
N ALA A 56 10.28 33.33 -3.61
CA ALA A 56 9.63 33.64 -4.89
C ALA A 56 8.54 34.72 -4.77
N GLY A 57 8.19 35.16 -3.56
CA GLY A 57 7.20 36.19 -3.28
C GLY A 57 5.79 35.65 -3.01
N PHE A 58 5.67 34.36 -2.71
CA PHE A 58 4.38 33.73 -2.43
C PHE A 58 4.28 33.32 -0.95
N THR A 59 3.07 33.36 -0.41
CA THR A 59 2.79 32.72 0.87
C THR A 59 2.83 31.19 0.69
N PRO A 60 3.56 30.45 1.54
CA PRO A 60 3.51 28.99 1.54
C PRO A 60 2.08 28.50 1.61
N ASN A 61 1.79 27.39 0.93
CA ASN A 61 0.48 26.78 0.99
C ASN A 61 0.19 26.43 2.46
N GLU A 62 -0.95 26.86 2.99
CA GLU A 62 -1.37 26.51 4.34
C GLU A 62 -1.45 24.98 4.43
N LEU A 63 -0.60 24.39 5.27
CA LEU A 63 -0.78 23.00 5.67
C LEU A 63 -2.17 22.94 6.29
N GLN A 64 -3.09 22.19 5.67
CA GLN A 64 -4.43 21.99 6.20
C GLN A 64 -4.29 21.60 7.67
N GLY A 65 -4.79 22.46 8.56
CA GLY A 65 -4.69 22.28 10.00
C GLY A 65 -5.19 20.89 10.39
N ALA A 66 -4.54 20.28 11.38
CA ALA A 66 -4.91 18.95 11.86
C ALA A 66 -6.41 18.90 12.18
N TRP A 67 -7.14 18.01 11.51
CA TRP A 67 -8.56 17.80 11.75
C TRP A 67 -8.78 17.46 13.22
N ARG A 68 -9.63 18.26 13.90
CA ARG A 68 -10.00 17.96 15.29
C ARG A 68 -10.83 16.68 15.34
N ALA A 69 -10.66 15.93 16.43
CA ALA A 69 -11.34 14.65 16.60
C ALA A 69 -12.88 14.78 16.45
N GLU A 70 -13.45 15.82 17.04
CA GLU A 70 -14.88 16.10 17.01
C GLU A 70 -15.39 16.43 15.60
N GLU A 71 -14.61 17.17 14.80
CA GLU A 71 -14.96 17.48 13.40
C GLU A 71 -15.00 16.20 12.55
N ILE A 72 -14.06 15.28 12.78
CA ILE A 72 -14.06 13.98 12.10
C ILE A 72 -15.27 13.15 12.52
N LEU A 73 -15.53 13.05 13.83
CA LEU A 73 -16.65 12.26 14.36
C LEU A 73 -18.01 12.80 13.90
N ARG A 74 -18.17 14.12 13.78
CA ARG A 74 -19.36 14.75 13.19
C ARG A 74 -19.59 14.29 11.75
N ILE A 75 -18.54 14.28 10.92
CA ILE A 75 -18.64 13.84 9.52
C ILE A 75 -18.96 12.35 9.45
N VAL A 76 -18.33 11.53 10.28
CA VAL A 76 -18.58 10.07 10.32
C VAL A 76 -20.01 9.78 10.82
N ALA A 77 -20.54 10.56 11.77
CA ALA A 77 -21.92 10.46 12.22
C ALA A 77 -22.92 10.72 11.07
N ASP A 78 -22.70 11.76 10.28
CA ASP A 78 -23.53 12.07 9.13
C ASP A 78 -23.51 10.96 8.07
N ILE A 79 -22.32 10.38 7.81
CA ILE A 79 -22.18 9.21 6.95
C ILE A 79 -22.95 8.01 7.52
N ALA A 80 -22.85 7.74 8.82
CA ALA A 80 -23.55 6.62 9.46
C ALA A 80 -25.08 6.77 9.35
N LYS A 81 -25.60 8.00 9.48
CA LYS A 81 -27.01 8.31 9.27
C LYS A 81 -27.44 8.08 7.82
N ALA A 82 -26.68 8.59 6.86
CA ALA A 82 -26.98 8.42 5.44
C ALA A 82 -27.01 6.94 5.02
N LEU A 83 -26.16 6.10 5.64
CA LEU A 83 -26.11 4.66 5.39
C LEU A 83 -27.12 3.85 6.23
N GLY A 84 -27.69 4.43 7.29
CA GLY A 84 -28.51 3.72 8.27
C GLY A 84 -27.76 2.61 9.03
N LYS A 85 -26.43 2.68 9.08
CA LYS A 85 -25.54 1.70 9.73
C LYS A 85 -24.16 2.30 9.96
N PHE A 86 -23.37 1.67 10.84
CA PHE A 86 -21.97 2.06 11.00
C PHE A 86 -21.18 1.81 9.69
N PRO A 87 -20.44 2.82 9.18
CA PRO A 87 -19.75 2.70 7.90
C PRO A 87 -18.64 1.65 7.95
N THR A 88 -18.41 0.95 6.84
CA THR A 88 -17.21 0.13 6.65
C THR A 88 -16.03 0.99 6.17
N SER A 89 -14.81 0.42 6.17
CA SER A 89 -13.64 1.13 5.61
C SER A 89 -13.81 1.53 4.14
N ASN A 90 -14.55 0.75 3.35
CA ASN A 90 -14.81 1.10 1.95
C ASN A 90 -15.89 2.18 1.84
N ASP A 91 -16.91 2.15 2.70
CA ASP A 91 -17.91 3.22 2.77
C ASP A 91 -17.23 4.56 3.11
N LEU A 92 -16.35 4.58 4.12
CA LEU A 92 -15.60 5.79 4.47
C LEU A 92 -14.76 6.32 3.30
N LYS A 93 -14.07 5.44 2.56
CA LYS A 93 -13.29 5.85 1.38
C LYS A 93 -14.17 6.47 0.30
N TYR A 94 -15.33 5.86 0.04
CA TYR A 94 -16.25 6.34 -0.98
C TYR A 94 -16.90 7.67 -0.55
N GLU A 95 -17.51 7.70 0.63
CA GLU A 95 -18.30 8.84 1.13
C GLU A 95 -17.44 10.07 1.40
N LEU A 96 -16.25 9.92 1.99
CA LEU A 96 -15.35 11.05 2.23
C LEU A 96 -14.82 11.61 0.90
N HIS A 97 -14.54 10.76 -0.09
CA HIS A 97 -14.10 11.24 -1.40
C HIS A 97 -15.17 12.08 -2.13
N GLN A 98 -16.46 11.78 -1.91
CA GLN A 98 -17.56 12.53 -2.52
C GLN A 98 -17.86 13.85 -1.81
N ARG A 99 -17.37 14.05 -0.57
CA ARG A 99 -17.71 15.21 0.26
C ARG A 99 -16.65 16.31 0.17
N PRO A 100 -17.00 17.52 -0.31
CA PRO A 100 -16.10 18.67 -0.21
C PRO A 100 -15.87 19.02 1.27
N ASN A 101 -14.65 19.41 1.63
CA ASN A 101 -14.24 19.72 3.02
C ASN A 101 -14.41 18.55 4.00
N SER A 102 -14.00 17.35 3.59
CA SER A 102 -13.90 16.20 4.48
C SER A 102 -12.44 15.69 4.56
N PRO A 103 -12.05 15.04 5.67
CA PRO A 103 -10.74 14.42 5.77
C PRO A 103 -10.61 13.25 4.80
N ASP A 104 -9.38 12.98 4.33
CA ASP A 104 -9.12 11.73 3.63
C ASP A 104 -9.36 10.53 4.56
N ALA A 105 -9.87 9.42 4.02
CA ALA A 105 -10.08 8.20 4.80
C ALA A 105 -8.80 7.71 5.49
N LYS A 106 -7.62 7.96 4.91
CA LYS A 106 -6.33 7.67 5.56
C LYS A 106 -6.12 8.51 6.82
N THR A 107 -6.54 9.77 6.84
CA THR A 107 -6.45 10.65 8.01
C THR A 107 -7.34 10.14 9.15
N VAL A 108 -8.53 9.65 8.83
CA VAL A 108 -9.44 9.05 9.83
C VAL A 108 -8.85 7.73 10.37
N LEU A 109 -8.41 6.83 9.49
CA LEU A 109 -7.91 5.50 9.85
C LEU A 109 -6.52 5.52 10.49
N ALA A 110 -5.74 6.59 10.30
CA ALA A 110 -4.50 6.81 11.04
C ALA A 110 -4.77 7.18 12.51
N LYS A 111 -5.93 7.80 12.80
CA LYS A 111 -6.31 8.24 14.14
C LYS A 111 -7.11 7.19 14.91
N TRP A 112 -7.92 6.38 14.22
CA TRP A 112 -8.69 5.30 14.82
C TRP A 112 -8.72 4.07 13.91
N ASN A 113 -8.53 2.88 14.49
CA ASN A 113 -9.00 1.66 13.83
C ASN A 113 -10.54 1.62 13.86
N MET A 114 -11.17 0.69 13.13
CA MET A 114 -12.63 0.69 13.01
C MET A 114 -13.37 0.45 14.33
N SER A 115 -12.80 -0.34 15.24
CA SER A 115 -13.39 -0.59 16.57
C SER A 115 -13.27 0.63 17.47
N ASP A 116 -12.10 1.26 17.49
CA ASP A 116 -11.87 2.50 18.25
C ASP A 116 -12.73 3.64 17.68
N LEU A 117 -12.93 3.66 16.36
CA LEU A 117 -13.81 4.62 15.69
C LEU A 117 -15.27 4.38 16.09
N ALA A 118 -15.72 3.14 16.16
CA ALA A 118 -17.07 2.80 16.62
C ALA A 118 -17.28 3.23 18.08
N PHE A 119 -16.33 2.94 18.96
CA PHE A 119 -16.40 3.37 20.35
C PHE A 119 -16.42 4.90 20.47
N ALA A 120 -15.49 5.59 19.81
CA ALA A 120 -15.42 7.06 19.82
C ALA A 120 -16.68 7.71 19.22
N LEU A 121 -17.25 7.12 18.17
CA LEU A 121 -18.48 7.60 17.55
C LEU A 121 -19.70 7.39 18.45
N ALA A 122 -19.78 6.26 19.17
CA ALA A 122 -20.84 6.01 20.13
C ALA A 122 -20.81 7.05 21.26
N GLU A 123 -19.64 7.26 21.88
CA GLU A 123 -19.47 8.27 22.94
C GLU A 123 -19.82 9.68 22.44
N TYR A 124 -19.37 10.04 21.24
CA TYR A 124 -19.68 11.33 20.63
C TYR A 124 -21.19 11.49 20.39
N ALA A 125 -21.83 10.46 19.82
CA ALA A 125 -23.26 10.47 19.53
C ALA A 125 -24.10 10.59 20.80
N ASP A 126 -23.73 9.88 21.88
CA ASP A 126 -24.41 9.99 23.18
C ASP A 126 -24.33 11.41 23.74
N ARG A 127 -23.16 12.07 23.66
CA ARG A 127 -22.99 13.46 24.11
C ARG A 127 -23.79 14.47 23.29
N GLN A 128 -24.01 14.19 22.00
CA GLN A 128 -24.78 15.05 21.10
C GLN A 128 -26.29 14.74 21.12
N GLY A 129 -26.74 13.70 21.84
CA GLY A 129 -28.14 13.26 21.86
C GLY A 129 -28.57 12.47 20.62
N GLU A 130 -27.62 11.98 19.83
CA GLU A 130 -27.83 11.30 18.55
C GLU A 130 -28.01 9.79 18.73
N ASN A 131 -29.12 9.39 19.36
CA ASN A 131 -29.36 8.00 19.79
C ASN A 131 -29.28 6.98 18.64
N GLU A 132 -29.71 7.34 17.43
CA GLU A 132 -29.64 6.44 16.26
C GLU A 132 -28.19 6.10 15.89
N VAL A 133 -27.32 7.12 15.90
CA VAL A 133 -25.90 6.95 15.56
C VAL A 133 -25.18 6.15 16.63
N SER A 134 -25.52 6.36 17.91
CA SER A 134 -24.92 5.57 18.99
C SER A 134 -25.35 4.11 18.91
N VAL A 135 -26.60 3.82 18.50
CA VAL A 135 -27.05 2.45 18.22
C VAL A 135 -26.27 1.83 17.06
N TYR A 136 -26.11 2.53 15.93
CA TYR A 136 -25.33 2.02 14.80
C TYR A 136 -23.89 1.71 15.19
N ALA A 137 -23.24 2.62 15.93
CA ALA A 137 -21.87 2.47 16.37
C ALA A 137 -21.70 1.34 17.39
N ARG A 138 -22.62 1.17 18.34
CA ARG A 138 -22.59 0.06 19.32
C ARG A 138 -22.94 -1.29 18.71
N ALA A 139 -23.77 -1.29 17.67
CA ALA A 139 -24.08 -2.49 16.89
C ALA A 139 -22.89 -2.93 16.00
N TYR A 140 -21.84 -2.11 15.90
CA TYR A 140 -20.59 -2.53 15.27
C TYR A 140 -19.92 -3.62 16.11
N ALA A 141 -20.23 -4.86 15.77
CA ALA A 141 -19.34 -5.95 16.02
C ALA A 141 -18.20 -5.83 15.01
N PRO A 142 -16.93 -5.65 15.43
CA PRO A 142 -15.84 -5.89 14.51
C PRO A 142 -16.10 -7.28 13.95
N ARG A 143 -16.22 -7.40 12.62
CA ARG A 143 -15.93 -8.67 11.97
C ARG A 143 -14.58 -9.03 12.58
N GLN A 144 -14.52 -10.06 13.41
CA GLN A 144 -13.26 -10.71 13.65
C GLN A 144 -12.78 -10.94 12.21
N ARG A 145 -11.78 -10.18 11.76
CA ARG A 145 -10.77 -10.79 10.92
C ARG A 145 -10.23 -11.83 11.85
N ASN A 146 -10.91 -12.97 11.82
CA ASN A 146 -10.57 -14.12 12.59
C ASN A 146 -9.12 -14.33 12.13
N ARG A 147 -8.15 -14.23 13.03
CA ARG A 147 -6.82 -14.75 12.69
C ARG A 147 -6.96 -16.21 12.25
N ASP A 148 -8.03 -16.85 12.69
CA ASP A 148 -8.54 -18.13 12.22
C ASP A 148 -9.24 -18.09 10.85
N ASP A 149 -9.68 -16.97 10.26
CA ASP A 149 -10.19 -16.90 8.86
C ASP A 149 -9.01 -16.83 7.87
N ASP A 150 -7.88 -16.25 8.28
CA ASP A 150 -6.62 -16.33 7.53
C ASP A 150 -5.93 -17.69 7.75
N ALA A 151 -6.23 -18.40 8.85
CA ALA A 151 -5.78 -19.79 9.09
C ALA A 151 -6.73 -20.86 8.52
N GLU A 152 -8.04 -20.61 8.45
CA GLU A 152 -9.06 -21.49 7.83
C GLU A 152 -9.22 -21.22 6.33
N LYS A 153 -8.76 -20.08 5.80
CA LYS A 153 -8.49 -19.92 4.35
C LYS A 153 -7.10 -20.42 3.93
N ALA A 154 -6.25 -20.79 4.87
CA ALA A 154 -5.12 -21.65 4.55
C ALA A 154 -5.57 -23.09 4.30
N ASP A 155 -6.79 -23.46 4.70
CA ASP A 155 -7.37 -24.73 4.27
C ASP A 155 -8.02 -24.57 2.89
N ASN A 156 -7.35 -25.19 1.91
CA ASN A 156 -7.82 -25.51 0.56
C ASN A 156 -7.57 -24.53 -0.60
N SER A 157 -6.64 -23.58 -0.49
CA SER A 157 -6.02 -23.02 -1.70
C SER A 157 -4.78 -23.84 -2.08
N LEU A 158 -5.03 -25.04 -2.61
CA LEU A 158 -4.01 -25.86 -3.26
C LEU A 158 -3.08 -24.98 -4.12
N GLY A 159 -1.82 -24.86 -3.70
CA GLY A 159 -0.79 -24.09 -4.35
C GLY A 159 0.29 -24.98 -4.96
N TYR A 160 1.13 -24.38 -5.79
CA TYR A 160 2.30 -25.06 -6.32
C TYR A 160 3.56 -24.38 -5.83
N VAL A 161 4.48 -25.16 -5.24
CA VAL A 161 5.88 -24.76 -5.10
C VAL A 161 6.63 -25.25 -6.32
N TYR A 162 7.32 -24.36 -7.02
CA TYR A 162 7.99 -24.69 -8.28
C TYR A 162 9.46 -24.33 -8.25
N MET A 163 10.22 -25.03 -9.10
CA MET A 163 11.61 -24.73 -9.40
C MET A 163 11.73 -24.33 -10.86
N GLN A 164 12.27 -23.15 -11.12
CA GLN A 164 12.61 -22.66 -12.44
C GLN A 164 14.12 -22.54 -12.59
N ARG A 165 14.62 -22.68 -13.81
CA ARG A 165 16.04 -22.57 -14.16
C ARG A 165 16.24 -21.42 -15.13
N HIS A 166 17.27 -20.62 -14.88
CA HIS A 166 17.74 -19.59 -15.79
C HIS A 166 19.27 -19.71 -15.88
N GLY A 167 19.76 -20.21 -17.02
CA GLY A 167 21.19 -20.52 -17.20
C GLY A 167 21.70 -21.58 -16.20
N THR A 168 22.60 -21.19 -15.30
CA THR A 168 23.19 -22.04 -14.25
C THR A 168 22.50 -21.94 -12.89
N ASP A 169 21.56 -21.00 -12.76
CA ASP A 169 20.93 -20.67 -11.49
C ASP A 169 19.48 -21.15 -11.47
N TYR A 170 19.05 -21.57 -10.29
CA TYR A 170 17.71 -22.08 -10.04
C TYR A 170 16.98 -21.12 -9.11
N LYS A 171 15.72 -20.84 -9.40
CA LYS A 171 14.85 -20.11 -8.49
C LYS A 171 13.75 -21.03 -8.00
N ILE A 172 13.49 -20.96 -6.71
CA ILE A 172 12.37 -21.63 -6.06
C ILE A 172 11.37 -20.56 -5.67
N GLY A 173 10.10 -20.81 -5.95
CA GLY A 173 9.02 -19.91 -5.62
C GLY A 173 7.72 -20.68 -5.50
N TYR A 174 6.66 -20.00 -5.07
CA TYR A 174 5.34 -20.61 -5.00
C TYR A 174 4.28 -19.74 -5.67
N THR A 175 3.18 -20.38 -6.06
CA THR A 175 2.00 -19.69 -6.55
C THR A 175 0.75 -20.28 -5.90
N THR A 176 -0.10 -19.41 -5.39
CA THR A 176 -1.45 -19.72 -4.91
C THR A 176 -2.51 -19.49 -5.99
N SER A 177 -2.11 -18.88 -7.12
CA SER A 177 -2.98 -18.63 -8.27
C SER A 177 -3.06 -19.88 -9.14
N LEU A 178 -4.01 -20.77 -8.82
CA LEU A 178 -4.44 -21.83 -9.72
C LEU A 178 -5.07 -21.20 -10.97
N ASN A 179 -4.30 -21.05 -12.05
CA ASN A 179 -4.91 -20.85 -13.35
C ASN A 179 -5.70 -22.14 -13.63
N LYS A 180 -7.04 -22.06 -13.62
CA LYS A 180 -8.01 -23.19 -13.71
C LYS A 180 -7.99 -23.90 -15.09
N ARG A 181 -6.82 -24.14 -15.67
CA ARG A 181 -6.63 -25.02 -16.81
C ARG A 181 -5.50 -25.97 -16.47
N GLY A 182 -5.91 -27.19 -16.15
CA GLY A 182 -5.00 -28.28 -15.88
C GLY A 182 -3.96 -28.43 -16.98
N ARG A 183 -2.77 -28.83 -16.54
CA ARG A 183 -1.63 -29.38 -17.30
C ARG A 183 -0.53 -28.49 -17.83
N GLN A 184 -0.60 -27.17 -17.76
CA GLN A 184 0.61 -26.37 -17.94
C GLN A 184 0.46 -25.04 -17.23
N ILE A 185 1.23 -24.84 -16.17
CA ILE A 185 1.48 -23.51 -15.62
C ILE A 185 2.28 -22.77 -16.70
N GLN A 186 1.58 -22.19 -17.66
CA GLN A 186 2.18 -21.29 -18.65
C GLN A 186 2.29 -19.93 -17.96
N ILE A 187 3.29 -19.82 -17.07
CA ILE A 187 3.76 -18.52 -16.62
C ILE A 187 4.30 -17.84 -17.88
N GLU A 188 3.79 -16.68 -18.23
CA GLU A 188 4.39 -15.84 -19.29
C GLU A 188 5.76 -15.38 -18.83
N LEU A 189 6.73 -16.27 -18.94
CA LEU A 189 8.14 -16.02 -18.66
C LEU A 189 8.79 -15.57 -19.97
N PRO A 190 9.72 -14.59 -19.92
CA PRO A 190 10.65 -14.33 -21.02
C PRO A 190 11.30 -15.65 -21.48
N GLN A 191 11.60 -15.81 -22.77
CA GLN A 191 12.06 -17.06 -23.42
C GLN A 191 13.25 -17.81 -22.76
N GLU A 192 13.87 -17.26 -21.72
CA GLU A 192 15.10 -17.75 -21.08
C GLU A 192 14.88 -18.53 -19.76
N ILE A 193 13.63 -18.73 -19.31
CA ILE A 193 13.33 -19.41 -18.02
C ILE A 193 12.61 -20.75 -18.23
N GLU A 194 13.25 -21.85 -17.81
CA GLU A 194 12.73 -23.22 -17.92
C GLU A 194 12.08 -23.67 -16.59
N LEU A 195 10.83 -24.15 -16.61
CA LEU A 195 10.19 -24.76 -15.45
C LEU A 195 10.68 -26.21 -15.27
N ILE A 196 11.39 -26.50 -14.18
CA ILE A 196 12.05 -27.80 -13.93
C ILE A 196 11.12 -28.80 -13.23
N HIS A 197 10.35 -28.34 -12.24
CA HIS A 197 9.45 -29.18 -11.45
C HIS A 197 8.46 -28.36 -10.63
N SER A 198 7.32 -28.95 -10.28
CA SER A 198 6.34 -28.36 -9.36
C SER A 198 5.81 -29.39 -8.35
N ILE A 199 5.51 -28.91 -7.15
CA ILE A 199 5.01 -29.67 -6.01
C ILE A 199 3.65 -29.09 -5.64
N LEU A 200 2.60 -29.90 -5.73
CA LEU A 200 1.25 -29.49 -5.30
C LEU A 200 1.13 -29.64 -3.79
N THR A 201 0.71 -28.58 -3.09
CA THR A 201 0.60 -28.57 -1.62
C THR A 201 -0.50 -27.61 -1.15
N ASP A 202 -1.12 -27.91 -0.02
CA ASP A 202 -2.02 -27.03 0.73
C ASP A 202 -1.26 -25.94 1.54
N ASP A 203 0.00 -26.17 1.90
CA ASP A 203 0.91 -25.18 2.50
C ASP A 203 2.08 -24.77 1.58
N PRO A 204 1.82 -24.01 0.49
CA PRO A 204 2.87 -23.57 -0.44
C PRO A 204 3.91 -22.67 0.24
N THR A 205 3.50 -21.89 1.24
CA THR A 205 4.37 -21.01 2.01
C THR A 205 5.38 -21.78 2.86
N GLY A 206 4.95 -22.78 3.62
CA GLY A 206 5.86 -23.56 4.45
C GLY A 206 6.76 -24.48 3.64
N VAL A 207 6.26 -25.08 2.55
CA VAL A 207 7.08 -25.91 1.66
C VAL A 207 8.16 -25.09 0.95
N GLU A 208 7.86 -23.86 0.48
CA GLU A 208 8.89 -22.95 -0.08
C GLU A 208 9.95 -22.58 0.97
N ALA A 209 9.50 -22.17 2.17
CA ALA A 209 10.39 -21.81 3.27
C ALA A 209 11.33 -22.98 3.65
N TYR A 210 10.83 -24.22 3.64
CA TYR A 210 11.64 -25.42 3.87
C TYR A 210 12.76 -25.55 2.83
N TRP A 211 12.45 -25.44 1.54
CA TRP A 211 13.44 -25.57 0.47
C TRP A 211 14.44 -24.41 0.46
N HIS A 212 13.98 -23.19 0.74
CA HIS A 212 14.85 -22.03 0.92
C HIS A 212 15.81 -22.20 2.09
N LYS A 213 15.35 -22.76 3.21
CA LYS A 213 16.19 -23.09 4.37
C LYS A 213 17.19 -24.21 4.04
N ARG A 214 16.72 -25.27 3.38
CA ARG A 214 17.54 -26.43 3.00
C ARG A 214 18.65 -26.08 2.02
N PHE A 215 18.41 -25.14 1.11
CA PHE A 215 19.40 -24.68 0.12
C PHE A 215 20.04 -23.34 0.48
N ALA A 216 19.86 -22.83 1.70
CA ALA A 216 20.37 -21.53 2.12
C ALA A 216 21.87 -21.35 1.86
N ALA A 217 22.68 -22.40 2.08
CA ALA A 217 24.13 -22.39 1.84
C ALA A 217 24.52 -22.23 0.35
N LYS A 218 23.59 -22.45 -0.58
CA LYS A 218 23.78 -22.39 -2.04
C LYS A 218 23.08 -21.18 -2.67
N ARG A 219 22.55 -20.28 -1.84
CA ARG A 219 21.84 -19.07 -2.27
C ARG A 219 22.83 -18.06 -2.84
N THR A 220 22.51 -17.49 -4.00
CA THR A 220 23.37 -16.50 -4.68
C THR A 220 22.85 -15.09 -4.44
N ARG A 221 21.72 -14.71 -5.05
CA ARG A 221 21.08 -13.40 -4.87
C ARG A 221 19.56 -13.54 -4.80
N GLY A 222 18.93 -13.02 -3.75
CA GLY A 222 17.48 -13.11 -3.54
C GLY A 222 17.00 -14.56 -3.47
N GLU A 223 16.13 -14.95 -4.40
CA GLU A 223 15.50 -16.27 -4.49
C GLU A 223 16.25 -17.24 -5.44
N TRP A 224 17.47 -16.90 -5.84
CA TRP A 224 18.29 -17.71 -6.76
C TRP A 224 19.33 -18.56 -6.01
N PHE A 225 19.55 -19.77 -6.50
CA PHE A 225 20.40 -20.81 -5.92
C PHE A 225 21.25 -21.49 -6.98
N ARG A 226 22.50 -21.80 -6.63
CA ARG A 226 23.38 -22.64 -7.46
C ARG A 226 23.28 -24.09 -6.99
N LEU A 227 22.29 -24.80 -7.54
CA LEU A 227 21.97 -26.17 -7.14
C LEU A 227 22.78 -27.20 -7.95
N THR A 228 23.15 -28.29 -7.27
CA THR A 228 23.78 -29.46 -7.94
C THR A 228 22.70 -30.39 -8.49
N LYS A 229 23.11 -31.34 -9.36
CA LYS A 229 22.19 -32.38 -9.85
C LYS A 229 21.50 -33.14 -8.72
N ALA A 230 22.22 -33.44 -7.63
CA ALA A 230 21.67 -34.13 -6.46
C ALA A 230 20.58 -33.31 -5.75
N ASP A 231 20.74 -31.98 -5.68
CA ASP A 231 19.74 -31.08 -5.08
C ASP A 231 18.47 -31.01 -5.92
N VAL A 232 18.61 -30.92 -7.24
CA VAL A 232 17.48 -30.94 -8.18
C VAL A 232 16.74 -32.28 -8.09
N THR A 233 17.46 -33.39 -8.00
CA THR A 233 16.85 -34.71 -7.78
C THR A 233 16.12 -34.78 -6.44
N ALA A 234 16.68 -34.20 -5.37
CA ALA A 234 16.02 -34.15 -4.06
C ALA A 234 14.70 -33.36 -4.12
N PHE A 235 14.66 -32.24 -4.83
CA PHE A 235 13.45 -31.45 -5.05
C PHE A 235 12.40 -32.21 -5.87
N LYS A 236 12.82 -32.88 -6.95
CA LYS A 236 11.95 -33.68 -7.83
C LYS A 236 11.29 -34.88 -7.16
N ARG A 237 11.80 -35.33 -6.00
CA ARG A 237 11.20 -36.45 -5.24
C ARG A 237 9.85 -36.07 -4.62
N TRP A 238 9.59 -34.78 -4.46
CA TRP A 238 8.33 -34.27 -3.92
C TRP A 238 7.42 -33.96 -5.10
N SER A 239 6.24 -34.54 -5.16
CA SER A 239 5.27 -34.32 -6.24
C SER A 239 3.96 -33.76 -5.72
N LYS A 240 3.47 -34.32 -4.61
CA LYS A 240 2.25 -33.89 -3.94
C LYS A 240 2.38 -34.08 -2.43
N ILE A 241 2.04 -33.05 -1.66
CA ILE A 241 2.15 -33.01 -0.21
C ILE A 241 0.85 -32.39 0.32
N TRP A 242 0.40 -32.88 1.47
CA TRP A 242 -0.72 -32.36 2.23
C TRP A 242 -0.32 -32.39 3.71
#